data_AF-A0A2J2HA11-F1
#
_entry.id   AF-A0A2J2HA11-F1
#
_cell.length_a   1.000
_cell.length_b   1.000
_cell.length_c   1.000
_cell.angle_alpha   90.00
_cell.angle_beta   90.00
_cell.angle_gamma   90.00
#
_symmetry.space_group_name_H-M   'P 1'
#
loop_
_entity.id
_entity.type
_entity.pdbx_description
1 polymer ?
#
loop_
_entity_poly.entity_id
_entity_poly.type
_entity_poly.pdbx_seq_one_letter_code
_entity_poly.pdbx_strand_id
1 'polypeptide(L)'
;MRKVAVKGQARIMEAIAATIIILILAVLMPILFKAPATTLRSEIQVGEEQYAYNILYDVYANPQFLNYIQQGNWPALKQLIDTTIGPQFNWFLCVEPLTKALNITGTETPYYVGIPIQIIPTGAGGYAELTLNLKVMNWLLPLGYSINTSLPLSNVFFATSNGKPVYWWVQSYDPNTGNAVIWFMTTSTRLMMYVSRNGTYPYNPLTNQYCTTPYCPPYGGLSTFEIRSLGASQSLNNGGSVFSGSSATYYGFTSQNTECSGASPSTPLILATPEGSSASCQLDTELTITSPLVLGFLTKFVSAIPGSTLTLSMNIIVNVVSGGSTLLSQTIPIQVTYTYNQNNENILLTVNGNQASLLGNYTYLSGSLLTIMPSLQACPGGFAINITTSLLTYDYLSGSNLPTLNSSYATPCITGVQLSQVSITTQLNGISIQQTSPYNPYYLYSTTNVIYDLWIAPLPSTTYVNPVFINYGCLSNAVPPNYAYRFAELPFTPTAEAYTIVQLQNGSYYLALIALQELSGG
;
A
#
# COMPACT_ATOMS: atom_id res chain seq x y z
N MET A 1 56.71 -39.42 53.91
CA MET A 1 56.36 -38.92 52.55
C MET A 1 54.86 -38.61 52.39
N ARG A 2 54.22 -37.92 53.35
CA ARG A 2 52.76 -37.65 53.31
C ARG A 2 52.38 -36.17 53.40
N LYS A 3 53.36 -35.26 53.42
CA LYS A 3 53.15 -33.80 53.52
C LYS A 3 53.42 -33.02 52.22
N VAL A 4 53.94 -33.66 51.17
CA VAL A 4 54.25 -33.01 49.88
C VAL A 4 53.15 -33.26 48.83
N ALA A 5 52.41 -34.38 48.91
CA ALA A 5 51.33 -34.70 47.96
C ALA A 5 50.02 -33.93 48.21
N VAL A 6 49.76 -33.49 49.45
CA VAL A 6 48.50 -32.78 49.82
C VAL A 6 48.50 -31.33 49.30
N LYS A 7 49.67 -30.68 49.19
CA LYS A 7 49.79 -29.34 48.58
C LYS A 7 49.61 -29.36 47.05
N GLY A 8 49.95 -30.48 46.39
CA GLY A 8 49.74 -30.65 44.95
C GLY A 8 48.28 -30.86 44.57
N GLN A 9 47.54 -31.70 45.32
CA GLN A 9 46.11 -31.91 45.09
C GLN A 9 45.24 -30.71 45.47
N ALA A 10 45.58 -29.96 46.53
CA ALA A 10 44.89 -28.72 46.87
C ALA A 10 45.07 -27.66 45.77
N ARG A 11 46.28 -27.52 45.21
CA ARG A 11 46.55 -26.60 44.09
C ARG A 11 45.87 -27.03 42.79
N ILE A 12 45.74 -28.33 42.53
CA ILE A 12 44.98 -28.83 41.36
C ILE A 12 43.48 -28.58 41.55
N MET A 13 42.94 -28.80 42.75
CA MET A 13 41.53 -28.47 43.05
C MET A 13 41.27 -26.96 43.00
N GLU A 14 42.18 -26.11 43.49
CA GLU A 14 42.09 -24.65 43.32
C GLU A 14 42.17 -24.24 41.85
N ALA A 15 43.05 -24.87 41.06
CA ALA A 15 43.15 -24.59 39.63
C ALA A 15 41.86 -25.00 38.89
N ILE A 16 41.29 -26.16 39.21
CA ILE A 16 40.02 -26.62 38.63
C ILE A 16 38.87 -25.70 39.05
N ALA A 17 38.78 -25.34 40.33
CA ALA A 17 37.76 -24.42 40.84
C ALA A 17 37.89 -23.03 40.20
N ALA A 18 39.11 -22.50 40.08
CA ALA A 18 39.37 -21.23 39.40
C ALA A 18 39.02 -21.30 37.91
N THR A 19 39.31 -22.43 37.24
CA THR A 19 38.97 -22.60 35.82
C THR A 19 37.46 -22.67 35.63
N ILE A 20 36.73 -23.37 36.52
CA ILE A 20 35.26 -23.42 36.50
C ILE A 20 34.65 -22.05 36.78
N ILE A 21 35.18 -21.29 37.75
CA ILE A 21 34.73 -19.93 38.06
C ILE A 21 34.98 -19.00 36.87
N ILE A 22 36.15 -19.08 36.22
CA ILE A 22 36.46 -18.30 35.02
C ILE A 22 35.57 -18.70 33.85
N LEU A 23 35.26 -19.99 33.67
CA LEU A 23 34.35 -20.45 32.62
C LEU A 23 32.91 -19.97 32.89
N ILE A 24 32.45 -20.01 34.14
CA ILE A 24 31.14 -19.49 34.55
C ILE A 24 31.09 -17.97 34.35
N LEU A 25 32.14 -17.23 34.71
CA LEU A 25 32.26 -15.79 34.47
C LEU A 25 32.32 -15.46 32.98
N ALA A 26 33.02 -16.25 32.16
CA ALA A 26 33.11 -16.05 30.71
C ALA A 26 31.78 -16.40 30.00
N VAL A 27 31.04 -17.39 30.48
CA VAL A 27 29.69 -17.73 29.99
C VAL A 27 28.64 -16.73 30.49
N LEU A 28 28.84 -16.15 31.67
CA LEU A 28 27.99 -15.06 32.20
C LEU A 28 28.37 -13.67 31.67
N MET A 29 29.56 -13.46 31.09
CA MET A 29 29.95 -12.16 30.54
C MET A 29 28.98 -11.66 29.45
N PRO A 30 28.50 -12.48 28.50
CA PRO A 30 27.45 -12.08 27.58
C PRO A 30 26.10 -11.76 28.24
N ILE A 31 25.86 -12.22 29.47
CA ILE A 31 24.63 -11.98 30.24
C ILE A 31 24.79 -10.75 31.15
N LEU A 32 25.98 -10.53 31.71
CA LEU A 32 26.34 -9.38 32.54
C LEU A 32 26.63 -8.12 31.71
N PHE A 33 27.16 -8.28 30.49
CA PHE A 33 27.39 -7.19 29.52
C PHE A 33 26.32 -7.10 28.42
N LYS A 34 25.31 -7.99 28.44
CA LYS A 34 23.96 -7.62 28.00
C LYS A 34 23.19 -7.00 29.17
N ALA A 35 23.77 -5.99 29.79
CA ALA A 35 22.92 -4.85 30.09
C ALA A 35 22.34 -4.43 28.73
N PRO A 36 21.01 -4.29 28.59
CA PRO A 36 20.52 -3.53 27.46
C PRO A 36 21.32 -2.23 27.51
N ALA A 37 21.92 -1.85 26.40
CA ALA A 37 22.18 -0.45 26.18
C ALA A 37 20.82 0.22 26.35
N THR A 38 20.53 0.62 27.58
CA THR A 38 19.65 1.71 27.87
C THR A 38 20.38 2.86 27.20
N THR A 39 20.09 3.04 25.92
CA THR A 39 19.95 4.38 25.42
C THR A 39 19.11 5.07 26.46
N LEU A 40 19.74 5.96 27.22
CA LEU A 40 19.02 6.98 27.95
C LEU A 40 17.99 7.50 26.95
N ARG A 41 16.70 7.31 27.21
CA ARG A 41 15.60 7.86 26.41
C ARG A 41 15.58 9.40 26.48
N SER A 42 16.73 10.05 26.72
CA SER A 42 16.93 11.49 26.77
C SER A 42 17.35 12.08 25.41
N GLU A 43 17.34 11.31 24.34
CA GLU A 43 17.52 11.82 22.97
C GLU A 43 16.40 11.30 22.06
N ILE A 44 15.15 11.65 22.37
CA ILE A 44 14.04 11.48 21.43
C ILE A 44 14.10 12.65 20.44
N GLN A 45 14.80 12.47 19.32
CA GLN A 45 14.67 13.32 18.12
C GLN A 45 13.43 12.91 17.29
N VAL A 46 12.28 12.71 17.93
CA VAL A 46 11.04 12.33 17.25
C VAL A 46 9.89 13.11 17.88
N GLY A 47 8.99 13.69 17.06
CA GLY A 47 7.86 14.46 17.57
C GLY A 47 6.98 13.65 18.53
N GLU A 48 6.35 14.31 19.50
CA GLU A 48 5.57 13.68 20.58
C GLU A 48 4.44 12.76 20.06
N GLU A 49 3.80 13.13 18.95
CA GLU A 49 2.78 12.29 18.29
C GLU A 49 3.37 10.96 17.78
N GLN A 50 4.54 11.00 17.12
CA GLN A 50 5.21 9.80 16.63
C GLN A 50 5.65 8.89 17.78
N TYR A 51 6.03 9.48 18.92
CA TYR A 51 6.34 8.73 20.13
C TYR A 51 5.11 8.01 20.68
N ALA A 52 3.95 8.69 20.75
CA ALA A 52 2.69 8.09 21.17
C ALA A 52 2.30 6.88 20.28
N TYR A 53 2.48 6.98 18.96
CA TYR A 53 2.21 5.87 18.04
C TYR A 53 3.15 4.67 18.25
N ASN A 54 4.45 4.91 18.44
CA ASN A 54 5.42 3.83 18.66
C ASN A 54 5.13 3.09 19.98
N ILE A 55 4.81 3.83 21.03
CA ILE A 55 4.39 3.28 22.32
C ILE A 55 3.13 2.44 22.18
N LEU A 56 2.11 2.96 21.49
CA LEU A 56 0.85 2.24 21.32
C LEU A 56 1.06 0.93 20.55
N TYR A 57 1.95 0.93 19.57
CA TYR A 57 2.35 -0.26 18.84
C TYR A 57 3.08 -1.27 19.74
N ASP A 58 4.02 -0.83 20.58
CA ASP A 58 4.73 -1.70 21.53
C ASP A 58 3.80 -2.32 22.58
N VAL A 59 2.83 -1.53 23.06
CA VAL A 59 1.78 -2.00 23.98
C VAL A 59 0.87 -3.02 23.30
N TYR A 60 0.40 -2.72 22.09
CA TYR A 60 -0.48 -3.60 21.31
C TYR A 60 0.20 -4.91 20.92
N ALA A 61 1.46 -4.85 20.48
CA ALA A 61 2.24 -6.03 20.07
C ALA A 61 2.53 -6.98 21.24
N ASN A 62 2.32 -6.54 22.49
CA ASN A 62 2.45 -7.39 23.66
C ASN A 62 1.22 -8.31 23.83
N PRO A 63 1.36 -9.64 23.72
CA PRO A 63 0.24 -10.57 23.81
C PRO A 63 -0.51 -10.51 25.15
N GLN A 64 0.13 -10.01 26.21
CA GLN A 64 -0.49 -9.88 27.53
C GLN A 64 -1.44 -8.68 27.62
N PHE A 65 -1.28 -7.65 26.78
CA PHE A 65 -2.14 -6.46 26.81
C PHE A 65 -3.61 -6.82 26.58
N LEU A 66 -3.90 -7.56 25.50
CA LEU A 66 -5.26 -8.00 25.17
C LEU A 66 -5.82 -8.96 26.22
N ASN A 67 -4.95 -9.81 26.78
CA ASN A 67 -5.34 -10.76 27.83
C ASN A 67 -5.75 -10.04 29.13
N TYR A 68 -5.01 -9.01 29.54
CA TYR A 68 -5.34 -8.23 30.74
C TYR A 68 -6.64 -7.45 30.59
N ILE A 69 -6.91 -6.89 29.40
CA ILE A 69 -8.18 -6.22 29.11
C ILE A 69 -9.34 -7.22 29.19
N GLN A 70 -9.19 -8.40 28.58
CA GLN A 70 -10.23 -9.43 28.54
C GLN A 70 -10.54 -10.01 29.93
N GLN A 71 -9.53 -10.15 30.79
CA GLN A 71 -9.68 -10.68 32.15
C GLN A 71 -10.00 -9.60 33.19
N GLY A 72 -9.99 -8.32 32.81
CA GLY A 72 -10.13 -7.20 33.73
C GLY A 72 -8.98 -7.07 34.74
N ASN A 73 -7.77 -7.49 34.37
CA ASN A 73 -6.59 -7.43 35.23
C ASN A 73 -5.90 -6.05 35.15
N TRP A 74 -6.56 -5.05 35.71
CA TRP A 74 -6.15 -3.65 35.63
C TRP A 74 -4.81 -3.32 36.30
N PRO A 75 -4.41 -3.93 37.44
CA PRO A 75 -3.09 -3.70 38.03
C PRO A 75 -1.93 -4.15 37.12
N ALA A 76 -2.05 -5.32 36.50
CA ALA A 76 -1.04 -5.84 35.57
C ALA A 76 -0.98 -5.00 34.28
N LEU A 77 -2.15 -4.56 33.80
CA LEU A 77 -2.25 -3.63 32.67
C LEU A 77 -1.52 -2.32 32.97
N LYS A 78 -1.80 -1.69 34.13
CA LYS A 78 -1.15 -0.45 34.53
C LYS A 78 0.37 -0.59 34.60
N GLN A 79 0.86 -1.69 35.19
CA GLN A 79 2.29 -1.96 35.28
C GLN A 79 2.94 -2.10 33.90
N LEU A 80 2.28 -2.80 32.96
CA LEU A 80 2.75 -2.90 31.58
C LEU A 80 2.88 -1.52 30.93
N ILE A 81 1.85 -0.68 31.03
CA ILE A 81 1.86 0.67 30.45
C ILE A 81 2.92 1.55 31.09
N ASP A 82 3.07 1.52 32.42
CA ASP A 82 4.11 2.26 33.16
C ASP A 82 5.54 1.85 32.76
N THR A 83 5.75 0.59 32.36
CA THR A 83 7.06 0.13 31.87
C THR A 83 7.32 0.56 30.44
N THR A 84 6.29 0.64 29.60
CA THR A 84 6.43 0.99 28.18
C THR A 84 6.57 2.51 28.00
N ILE A 85 5.70 3.28 28.66
CA ILE A 85 5.69 4.76 28.68
C ILE A 85 6.63 5.21 29.79
N GLY A 86 7.82 5.70 29.43
CA GLY A 86 8.86 6.01 30.41
C GLY A 86 8.43 7.07 31.45
N PRO A 87 9.24 7.31 32.51
CA PRO A 87 8.90 8.21 33.62
C PRO A 87 8.62 9.66 33.23
N GLN A 88 9.07 10.10 32.06
CA GLN A 88 8.98 11.47 31.58
C GLN A 88 7.57 11.91 31.12
N PHE A 89 6.63 10.96 30.95
CA PHE A 89 5.26 11.26 30.53
C PHE A 89 4.26 10.85 31.61
N ASN A 90 3.30 11.73 31.90
CA ASN A 90 2.01 11.30 32.43
C ASN A 90 1.23 10.69 31.26
N TRP A 91 0.40 9.70 31.53
CA TRP A 91 -0.32 9.00 30.48
C TRP A 91 -1.75 8.70 30.89
N PHE A 92 -2.61 8.63 29.88
CA PHE A 92 -3.99 8.19 29.96
C PHE A 92 -4.24 7.09 28.93
N LEU A 93 -4.83 5.98 29.35
CA LEU A 93 -5.26 4.88 28.51
C LEU A 93 -6.79 4.82 28.49
N CYS A 94 -7.38 4.98 27.31
CA CYS A 94 -8.79 4.69 27.07
C CYS A 94 -8.93 3.39 26.30
N VAL A 95 -9.78 2.48 26.79
CA VAL A 95 -10.19 1.27 26.07
C VAL A 95 -11.71 1.26 26.03
N GLU A 96 -12.30 1.53 24.88
CA GLU A 96 -13.76 1.65 24.72
C GLU A 96 -14.27 0.68 23.65
N PRO A 97 -15.42 0.00 23.85
CA PRO A 97 -16.01 -0.81 22.80
C PRO A 97 -16.20 0.01 21.52
N LEU A 98 -15.75 -0.53 20.39
CA LEU A 98 -15.72 0.20 19.11
C LEU A 98 -17.12 0.71 18.71
N THR A 99 -18.17 0.00 19.11
CA THR A 99 -19.59 0.34 18.88
C THR A 99 -20.09 1.57 19.63
N LYS A 100 -19.41 2.00 20.70
CA LYS A 100 -19.72 3.23 21.48
C LYS A 100 -18.78 4.39 21.16
N ALA A 101 -17.56 4.06 20.73
CA ALA A 101 -16.47 4.98 20.44
C ALA A 101 -16.67 5.81 19.14
N LEU A 102 -17.55 5.39 18.22
CA LEU A 102 -17.59 5.91 16.86
C LEU A 102 -18.92 6.59 16.54
N ASN A 103 -19.01 7.89 16.82
CA ASN A 103 -19.92 8.75 16.07
C ASN A 103 -19.18 9.24 14.83
N ILE A 104 -19.61 8.81 13.65
CA ILE A 104 -19.26 9.53 12.42
C ILE A 104 -19.85 10.93 12.58
N THR A 105 -19.00 11.96 12.70
CA THR A 105 -19.39 13.37 12.59
C THR A 105 -19.73 13.69 11.14
N GLY A 106 -20.85 13.11 10.69
CA GLY A 106 -21.38 13.27 9.35
C GLY A 106 -22.71 14.01 9.38
N THR A 107 -23.01 14.72 8.30
CA THR A 107 -24.35 15.29 8.13
C THR A 107 -25.32 14.15 7.80
N GLU A 108 -26.19 13.80 8.74
CA GLU A 108 -27.28 12.87 8.50
C GLU A 108 -28.52 13.63 8.00
N THR A 109 -29.09 13.18 6.89
CA THR A 109 -30.36 13.67 6.35
C THR A 109 -31.34 12.49 6.22
N PRO A 110 -32.58 12.68 5.74
CA PRO A 110 -33.44 11.55 5.39
C PRO A 110 -33.00 10.75 4.14
N TYR A 111 -32.06 11.29 3.35
CA TYR A 111 -31.69 10.78 2.02
C TYR A 111 -30.26 10.23 1.95
N TYR A 112 -29.35 10.76 2.76
CA TYR A 112 -27.95 10.39 2.77
C TYR A 112 -27.28 10.67 4.12
N VAL A 113 -26.13 10.04 4.32
CA VAL A 113 -25.14 10.40 5.36
C VAL A 113 -23.84 10.85 4.68
N GLY A 114 -23.36 12.04 5.03
CA GLY A 114 -22.14 12.63 4.47
C GLY A 114 -20.93 12.41 5.37
N ILE A 115 -19.86 11.82 4.83
CA ILE A 115 -18.65 11.45 5.56
C ILE A 115 -17.46 12.24 5.01
N PRO A 116 -16.76 13.04 5.82
CA PRO A 116 -15.56 13.73 5.37
C PRO A 116 -14.40 12.75 5.18
N ILE A 117 -13.67 12.90 4.07
CA ILE A 117 -12.51 12.10 3.72
C ILE A 117 -11.35 13.05 3.39
N GLN A 118 -10.17 12.76 3.93
CA GLN A 118 -8.94 13.44 3.58
C GLN A 118 -8.08 12.54 2.69
N ILE A 119 -7.56 13.12 1.61
CA ILE A 119 -6.66 12.47 0.65
C ILE A 119 -5.51 13.43 0.30
N ILE A 120 -4.44 12.90 -0.28
CA ILE A 120 -3.31 13.69 -0.75
C ILE A 120 -3.13 13.41 -2.25
N PRO A 121 -3.67 14.27 -3.14
CA PRO A 121 -3.50 14.09 -4.57
C PRO A 121 -2.08 14.47 -5.01
N THR A 122 -1.57 13.80 -6.04
CA THR A 122 -0.22 14.04 -6.59
C THR A 122 -0.24 14.65 -7.99
N GLY A 123 0.79 15.44 -8.29
CA GLY A 123 1.18 15.84 -9.64
C GLY A 123 0.31 16.90 -10.34
N ALA A 124 0.76 17.31 -11.51
CA ALA A 124 0.05 18.20 -12.43
C ALA A 124 -1.11 17.44 -13.11
N GLY A 125 -2.19 17.22 -12.38
CA GLY A 125 -3.35 16.44 -12.82
C GLY A 125 -4.30 16.09 -11.67
N GLY A 126 -3.78 16.05 -10.44
CA GLY A 126 -4.57 15.86 -9.23
C GLY A 126 -5.23 14.49 -9.20
N TYR A 127 -4.44 13.42 -9.07
CA TYR A 127 -4.98 12.07 -8.91
C TYR A 127 -4.64 11.51 -7.54
N ALA A 128 -5.54 10.71 -6.97
CA ALA A 128 -5.36 10.03 -5.69
C ALA A 128 -5.92 8.61 -5.75
N GLU A 129 -5.26 7.67 -5.05
CA GLU A 129 -5.78 6.33 -4.82
C GLU A 129 -6.35 6.26 -3.38
N LEU A 130 -7.26 5.35 -3.09
CA LEU A 130 -7.80 5.19 -1.74
C LEU A 130 -8.19 3.74 -1.52
N THR A 131 -7.64 3.15 -0.47
CA THR A 131 -8.11 1.85 0.03
C THR A 131 -9.10 2.08 1.16
N LEU A 132 -10.35 1.69 0.94
CA LEU A 132 -11.45 1.83 1.90
C LEU A 132 -11.99 0.44 2.26
N ASN A 133 -12.09 0.13 3.55
CA ASN A 133 -12.76 -1.11 3.99
C ASN A 133 -14.28 -0.89 4.12
N LEU A 134 -15.04 -1.36 3.12
CA LEU A 134 -16.49 -1.16 3.04
C LEU A 134 -17.25 -1.87 4.16
N LYS A 135 -16.76 -3.03 4.62
CA LYS A 135 -17.39 -3.77 5.72
C LYS A 135 -17.28 -3.01 7.02
N VAL A 136 -16.07 -2.50 7.33
CA VAL A 136 -15.85 -1.64 8.50
C VAL A 136 -16.71 -0.40 8.39
N MET A 137 -16.69 0.32 7.26
CA MET A 137 -17.52 1.51 7.08
C MET A 137 -19.01 1.24 7.32
N ASN A 138 -19.54 0.13 6.81
CA ASN A 138 -20.94 -0.25 7.04
C ASN A 138 -21.30 -0.45 8.50
N TRP A 139 -20.36 -0.88 9.34
CA TRP A 139 -20.59 -0.99 10.78
C TRP A 139 -20.63 0.38 11.48
N LEU A 140 -20.05 1.40 10.86
CA LEU A 140 -19.97 2.75 11.42
C LEU A 140 -21.14 3.64 10.98
N LEU A 141 -21.90 3.22 9.98
CA LEU A 141 -23.00 4.01 9.44
C LEU A 141 -24.23 4.01 10.37
N PRO A 142 -25.00 5.12 10.41
CA PRO A 142 -26.26 5.17 11.13
C PRO A 142 -27.26 4.13 10.61
N LEU A 143 -28.24 3.77 11.45
CA LEU A 143 -29.29 2.82 11.09
C LEU A 143 -30.04 3.27 9.83
N GLY A 144 -30.20 2.33 8.88
CA GLY A 144 -30.87 2.60 7.60
C GLY A 144 -29.95 3.08 6.49
N TYR A 145 -28.64 3.22 6.76
CA TYR A 145 -27.62 3.49 5.75
C TYR A 145 -26.68 2.29 5.60
N SER A 146 -26.36 1.94 4.37
CA SER A 146 -25.31 0.97 4.06
C SER A 146 -24.71 1.28 2.69
N ILE A 147 -23.40 1.23 2.60
CA ILE A 147 -22.67 1.14 1.34
C ILE A 147 -22.93 -0.25 0.75
N ASN A 148 -23.34 -0.27 -0.51
CA ASN A 148 -23.54 -1.52 -1.24
C ASN A 148 -22.19 -2.25 -1.40
N THR A 149 -22.16 -3.53 -1.04
CA THR A 149 -20.98 -4.41 -1.16
C THR A 149 -21.16 -5.51 -2.21
N SER A 150 -22.36 -5.66 -2.79
CA SER A 150 -22.62 -6.59 -3.89
C SER A 150 -22.29 -5.96 -5.24
N LEU A 151 -22.62 -4.68 -5.39
CA LEU A 151 -22.14 -3.80 -6.44
C LEU A 151 -21.38 -2.67 -5.71
N PRO A 152 -20.07 -2.85 -5.45
CA PRO A 152 -19.32 -2.10 -4.44
C PRO A 152 -19.42 -0.61 -4.70
N LEU A 153 -19.81 0.18 -3.68
CA LEU A 153 -19.97 1.64 -3.73
C LEU A 153 -21.03 2.16 -4.71
N SER A 154 -21.89 1.30 -5.29
CA SER A 154 -22.89 1.70 -6.28
C SER A 154 -23.84 2.81 -5.85
N ASN A 155 -24.07 2.95 -4.54
CA ASN A 155 -24.97 3.94 -3.96
C ASN A 155 -24.23 5.12 -3.28
N VAL A 156 -22.97 5.34 -3.64
CA VAL A 156 -22.13 6.40 -3.08
C VAL A 156 -21.90 7.50 -4.10
N PHE A 157 -21.79 8.75 -3.62
CA PHE A 157 -21.40 9.91 -4.42
C PHE A 157 -20.27 10.68 -3.73
N PHE A 158 -19.29 11.16 -4.49
CA PHE A 158 -18.18 11.96 -3.96
C PHE A 158 -18.23 13.39 -4.48
N ALA A 159 -17.99 14.35 -3.58
CA ALA A 159 -17.79 15.75 -3.92
C ALA A 159 -16.61 16.34 -3.16
N THR A 160 -16.02 17.42 -3.66
CA THR A 160 -15.09 18.25 -2.89
C THR A 160 -15.83 18.95 -1.73
N SER A 161 -15.09 19.43 -0.72
CA SER A 161 -15.66 20.28 0.36
C SER A 161 -16.47 21.48 -0.14
N ASN A 162 -16.19 21.96 -1.36
CA ASN A 162 -16.85 23.13 -1.96
C ASN A 162 -18.05 22.75 -2.83
N GLY A 163 -18.52 21.51 -2.78
CA GLY A 163 -19.72 21.05 -3.50
C GLY A 163 -19.53 20.83 -5.00
N LYS A 164 -18.31 20.52 -5.48
CA LYS A 164 -18.09 20.06 -6.87
C LYS A 164 -18.05 18.53 -6.94
N PRO A 165 -18.68 17.89 -7.94
CA PRO A 165 -18.58 16.45 -8.12
C PRO A 165 -17.14 16.04 -8.42
N VAL A 166 -16.76 14.85 -7.99
CA VAL A 166 -15.43 14.28 -8.25
C VAL A 166 -15.58 13.06 -9.14
N TYR A 167 -14.72 12.91 -10.15
CA TYR A 167 -14.64 11.69 -10.94
C TYR A 167 -13.90 10.62 -10.16
N TRP A 168 -14.47 9.43 -10.06
CA TRP A 168 -13.92 8.32 -9.31
C TRP A 168 -14.21 6.96 -9.96
N TRP A 169 -13.36 5.99 -9.64
CA TRP A 169 -13.35 4.69 -10.29
C TRP A 169 -12.90 3.61 -9.31
N VAL A 170 -13.72 2.59 -9.09
CA VAL A 170 -13.32 1.43 -8.28
C VAL A 170 -12.43 0.53 -9.14
N GLN A 171 -11.14 0.51 -8.85
CA GLN A 171 -10.19 -0.37 -9.52
C GLN A 171 -10.47 -1.83 -9.15
N SER A 172 -10.65 -2.12 -7.86
CA SER A 172 -10.90 -3.47 -7.38
C SER A 172 -11.61 -3.49 -6.03
N TYR A 173 -12.30 -4.60 -5.75
CA TYR A 173 -12.92 -4.89 -4.47
C TYR A 173 -12.69 -6.36 -4.07
N ASP A 174 -12.14 -6.57 -2.87
CA ASP A 174 -12.02 -7.89 -2.28
C ASP A 174 -13.20 -8.16 -1.33
N PRO A 175 -14.13 -9.06 -1.67
CA PRO A 175 -15.28 -9.37 -0.83
C PRO A 175 -14.92 -10.12 0.46
N ASN A 176 -13.73 -10.72 0.57
CA ASN A 176 -13.28 -11.42 1.77
C ASN A 176 -12.85 -10.40 2.83
N THR A 177 -11.91 -9.51 2.48
CA THR A 177 -11.41 -8.47 3.39
C THR A 177 -12.35 -7.27 3.51
N GLY A 178 -13.15 -7.00 2.48
CA GLY A 178 -13.99 -5.81 2.36
C GLY A 178 -13.24 -4.59 1.84
N ASN A 179 -11.99 -4.73 1.40
CA ASN A 179 -11.18 -3.60 0.91
C ASN A 179 -11.54 -3.27 -0.54
N ALA A 180 -11.87 -2.01 -0.80
CA ALA A 180 -12.04 -1.44 -2.14
C ALA A 180 -10.90 -0.46 -2.43
N VAL A 181 -10.27 -0.58 -3.59
CA VAL A 181 -9.27 0.37 -4.11
C VAL A 181 -9.96 1.30 -5.10
N ILE A 182 -9.89 2.60 -4.83
CA ILE A 182 -10.64 3.64 -5.54
C ILE A 182 -9.67 4.70 -6.05
N TRP A 183 -9.79 5.09 -7.31
CA TRP A 183 -9.08 6.24 -7.87
C TRP A 183 -9.98 7.46 -7.95
N PHE A 184 -9.39 8.64 -7.76
CA PHE A 184 -10.04 9.94 -7.85
C PHE A 184 -9.27 10.86 -8.79
N MET A 185 -10.00 11.67 -9.57
CA MET A 185 -9.47 12.84 -10.27
C MET A 185 -9.91 14.11 -9.53
N THR A 186 -9.04 14.64 -8.69
CA THR A 186 -9.25 15.83 -7.90
C THR A 186 -7.94 16.45 -7.41
N THR A 187 -7.86 17.77 -7.42
CA THR A 187 -6.79 18.52 -6.75
C THR A 187 -7.12 18.84 -5.29
N SER A 188 -8.32 18.49 -4.81
CA SER A 188 -8.75 18.74 -3.43
C SER A 188 -8.19 17.67 -2.48
N THR A 189 -7.64 18.10 -1.35
CA THR A 189 -7.26 17.20 -0.26
C THR A 189 -8.43 16.80 0.64
N ARG A 190 -9.58 17.48 0.52
CA ARG A 190 -10.78 17.24 1.34
C ARG A 190 -11.97 16.92 0.45
N LEU A 191 -12.53 15.74 0.66
CA LEU A 191 -13.71 15.22 -0.03
C LEU A 191 -14.83 14.95 0.98
N MET A 192 -16.05 14.88 0.46
CA MET A 192 -17.24 14.39 1.15
C MET A 192 -17.76 13.18 0.38
N MET A 193 -17.88 12.06 1.09
CA MET A 193 -18.52 10.84 0.61
C MET A 193 -19.96 10.79 1.11
N TYR A 194 -20.92 10.81 0.20
CA TYR A 194 -22.33 10.71 0.51
C TYR A 194 -22.79 9.28 0.31
N VAL A 195 -23.14 8.60 1.41
CA VAL A 195 -23.75 7.28 1.36
C VAL A 195 -25.26 7.44 1.33
N SER A 196 -25.87 6.98 0.25
CA SER A 196 -27.31 7.07 0.03
C SER A 196 -28.09 6.15 0.98
N ARG A 197 -29.28 6.59 1.39
CA ARG A 197 -30.26 5.73 2.07
C ARG A 197 -30.82 4.66 1.12
N ASN A 198 -30.83 4.96 -0.18
CA ASN A 198 -31.15 3.97 -1.20
C ASN A 198 -29.94 3.05 -1.37
N GLY A 199 -30.12 1.74 -1.21
CA GLY A 199 -29.03 0.76 -1.33
C GLY A 199 -28.48 0.56 -2.74
N THR A 200 -29.11 1.12 -3.77
CA THR A 200 -28.74 0.92 -5.18
C THR A 200 -28.30 2.21 -5.85
N TYR A 201 -29.00 3.32 -5.61
CA TYR A 201 -28.79 4.56 -6.34
C TYR A 201 -28.15 5.62 -5.44
N PRO A 202 -27.05 6.27 -5.89
CA PRO A 202 -26.47 7.40 -5.18
C PRO A 202 -27.48 8.54 -5.06
N TYR A 203 -27.40 9.27 -3.97
CA TYR A 203 -28.05 10.56 -3.85
C TYR A 203 -27.04 11.66 -4.20
N ASN A 204 -27.38 12.53 -5.15
CA ASN A 204 -26.55 13.67 -5.51
C ASN A 204 -27.06 14.92 -4.75
N PRO A 205 -26.36 15.36 -3.68
CA PRO A 205 -26.78 16.50 -2.89
C PRO A 205 -26.70 17.83 -3.65
N LEU A 206 -26.00 17.89 -4.78
CA LEU A 206 -25.86 19.10 -5.59
C LEU A 206 -27.10 19.37 -6.45
N THR A 207 -27.75 18.30 -6.92
CA THR A 207 -29.01 18.37 -7.69
C THR A 207 -30.23 18.07 -6.83
N ASN A 208 -30.02 17.67 -5.57
CA ASN A 208 -31.05 17.29 -4.61
C ASN A 208 -31.93 16.12 -5.09
N GLN A 209 -31.34 15.19 -5.86
CA GLN A 209 -32.03 14.07 -6.50
C GLN A 209 -31.21 12.78 -6.42
N TYR A 210 -31.90 11.65 -6.44
CA TYR A 210 -31.25 10.35 -6.69
C TYR A 210 -30.79 10.27 -8.14
N CYS A 211 -29.62 9.69 -8.35
CA CYS A 211 -29.16 9.36 -9.69
C CYS A 211 -30.02 8.22 -10.26
N THR A 212 -30.18 8.19 -11.58
CA THR A 212 -31.00 7.19 -12.27
C THR A 212 -30.29 5.84 -12.46
N THR A 213 -28.98 5.81 -12.27
CA THR A 213 -28.13 4.63 -12.42
C THR A 213 -27.13 4.53 -11.26
N PRO A 214 -26.66 3.31 -10.94
CA PRO A 214 -25.54 3.09 -10.01
C PRO A 214 -24.34 3.96 -10.37
N TYR A 215 -23.58 4.40 -9.37
CA TYR A 215 -22.36 5.21 -9.50
C TYR A 215 -22.53 6.65 -10.02
N CYS A 216 -23.72 7.02 -10.47
CA CYS A 216 -24.01 8.34 -11.04
C CYS A 216 -23.05 8.75 -12.17
N PRO A 217 -22.99 8.02 -13.30
CA PRO A 217 -22.14 8.37 -14.42
C PRO A 217 -22.45 9.80 -14.94
N PRO A 218 -21.44 10.54 -15.42
CA PRO A 218 -20.07 10.10 -15.68
C PRO A 218 -19.15 10.23 -14.46
N TYR A 219 -19.66 10.42 -13.24
CA TYR A 219 -18.80 10.70 -12.08
C TYR A 219 -18.15 9.44 -11.50
N GLY A 220 -18.95 8.47 -11.07
CA GLY A 220 -18.47 7.19 -10.54
C GLY A 220 -18.52 6.07 -11.56
N GLY A 221 -17.74 5.02 -11.31
CA GLY A 221 -17.82 3.78 -12.07
C GLY A 221 -16.92 2.66 -11.52
N LEU A 222 -16.86 1.58 -12.28
CA LEU A 222 -16.10 0.36 -11.99
C LEU A 222 -15.01 0.11 -13.04
N SER A 223 -13.99 -0.66 -12.68
CA SER A 223 -13.03 -1.22 -13.63
C SER A 223 -13.66 -2.26 -14.55
N THR A 224 -13.02 -2.53 -15.68
CA THR A 224 -13.44 -3.65 -16.54
C THR A 224 -13.36 -4.96 -15.76
N PHE A 225 -12.35 -5.10 -14.91
CA PHE A 225 -12.21 -6.21 -13.98
C PHE A 225 -13.44 -6.38 -13.09
N GLU A 226 -13.85 -5.32 -12.37
CA GLU A 226 -15.02 -5.36 -11.48
C GLU A 226 -16.34 -5.58 -12.23
N ILE A 227 -16.51 -4.98 -13.40
CA ILE A 227 -17.69 -5.21 -14.23
C ILE A 227 -17.81 -6.70 -14.59
N ARG A 228 -16.69 -7.33 -14.96
CA ARG A 228 -16.66 -8.74 -15.36
C ARG A 228 -16.80 -9.69 -14.19
N SER A 229 -16.22 -9.38 -13.03
CA SER A 229 -16.34 -10.20 -11.82
C SER A 229 -17.78 -10.23 -11.31
N LEU A 230 -18.51 -9.11 -11.46
CA LEU A 230 -19.89 -8.95 -10.97
C LEU A 230 -20.96 -9.23 -12.03
N GLY A 231 -20.59 -9.39 -13.30
CA GLY A 231 -21.54 -9.52 -14.41
C GLY A 231 -22.36 -8.23 -14.66
N ALA A 232 -21.78 -7.06 -14.37
CA ALA A 232 -22.44 -5.77 -14.50
C ALA A 232 -22.43 -5.23 -15.94
N SER A 233 -23.10 -4.10 -16.17
CA SER A 233 -23.09 -3.41 -17.47
C SER A 233 -21.72 -2.78 -17.76
N GLN A 234 -21.23 -2.97 -19.00
CA GLN A 234 -19.99 -2.33 -19.49
C GLN A 234 -20.07 -0.80 -19.52
N SER A 235 -21.28 -0.23 -19.55
CA SER A 235 -21.49 1.23 -19.48
C SER A 235 -21.06 1.86 -18.16
N LEU A 236 -20.74 1.05 -17.15
CA LEU A 236 -20.27 1.51 -15.84
C LEU A 236 -18.75 1.68 -15.77
N ASN A 237 -18.01 1.37 -16.86
CA ASN A 237 -16.59 1.68 -16.90
C ASN A 237 -16.37 3.17 -17.09
N ASN A 238 -15.70 3.79 -16.12
CA ASN A 238 -15.40 5.22 -16.11
C ASN A 238 -13.90 5.53 -15.97
N GLY A 239 -13.02 4.54 -16.14
CA GLY A 239 -11.57 4.72 -16.00
C GLY A 239 -11.03 5.83 -16.94
N GLY A 240 -11.54 5.89 -18.17
CA GLY A 240 -11.17 6.94 -19.13
C GLY A 240 -11.46 8.37 -18.64
N SER A 241 -12.58 8.60 -17.93
CA SER A 241 -12.89 9.91 -17.35
C SER A 241 -11.96 10.25 -16.19
N VAL A 242 -11.63 9.25 -15.36
CA VAL A 242 -10.73 9.43 -14.21
C VAL A 242 -9.30 9.68 -14.62
N PHE A 243 -8.80 9.10 -15.71
CA PHE A 243 -7.41 9.29 -16.17
C PHE A 243 -7.33 10.11 -17.46
N SER A 244 -8.20 11.11 -17.63
CA SER A 244 -8.14 12.00 -18.79
C SER A 244 -7.13 13.14 -18.52
N GLY A 245 -5.88 13.02 -19.02
CA GLY A 245 -4.85 14.06 -18.86
C GLY A 245 -3.54 13.76 -19.58
N SER A 246 -2.63 14.75 -19.66
CA SER A 246 -1.31 14.57 -20.30
C SER A 246 -0.29 13.81 -19.44
N SER A 247 -0.58 13.61 -18.16
CA SER A 247 0.30 12.92 -17.20
C SER A 247 -0.25 11.58 -16.71
N ALA A 248 -1.53 11.30 -16.98
CA ALA A 248 -2.18 10.05 -16.65
C ALA A 248 -3.09 9.64 -17.80
N THR A 249 -3.09 8.36 -18.14
CA THR A 249 -3.78 7.84 -19.31
C THR A 249 -4.35 6.46 -18.99
N TYR A 250 -5.64 6.26 -19.22
CA TYR A 250 -6.25 4.94 -19.23
C TYR A 250 -6.23 4.38 -20.66
N TYR A 251 -5.69 3.17 -20.81
CA TYR A 251 -5.62 2.47 -22.07
C TYR A 251 -6.71 1.41 -22.12
N GLY A 252 -7.91 1.83 -22.57
CA GLY A 252 -8.89 0.87 -23.07
C GLY A 252 -8.34 0.22 -24.34
N PHE A 253 -8.44 -1.09 -24.47
CA PHE A 253 -8.03 -1.79 -25.69
C PHE A 253 -9.13 -1.63 -26.74
N THR A 254 -8.92 -0.74 -27.71
CA THR A 254 -9.87 -0.47 -28.78
C THR A 254 -9.16 -0.43 -30.13
N SER A 255 -9.89 -0.70 -31.22
CA SER A 255 -9.32 -0.64 -32.56
C SER A 255 -8.80 0.75 -32.98
N GLN A 256 -9.10 1.81 -32.21
CA GLN A 256 -8.66 3.17 -32.50
C GLN A 256 -7.31 3.53 -31.90
N ASN A 257 -6.91 2.86 -30.82
CA ASN A 257 -5.71 3.20 -30.04
C ASN A 257 -4.75 2.03 -29.82
N THR A 258 -5.03 0.88 -30.45
CA THR A 258 -4.18 -0.32 -30.37
C THR A 258 -3.99 -0.95 -31.74
N GLU A 259 -2.76 -1.35 -32.02
CA GLU A 259 -2.44 -2.20 -33.16
C GLU A 259 -2.17 -3.61 -32.65
N CYS A 260 -3.04 -4.56 -33.01
CA CYS A 260 -2.93 -5.94 -32.57
C CYS A 260 -2.63 -6.88 -33.74
N SER A 261 -1.74 -7.84 -33.50
CA SER A 261 -1.43 -8.97 -34.38
C SER A 261 -1.71 -10.28 -33.66
N GLY A 262 -2.51 -11.17 -34.26
CA GLY A 262 -2.92 -12.42 -33.61
C GLY A 262 -3.91 -12.25 -32.44
N ALA A 263 -4.39 -11.02 -32.19
CA ALA A 263 -5.42 -10.70 -31.19
C ALA A 263 -6.40 -9.67 -31.74
N SER A 264 -7.63 -9.67 -31.21
CA SER A 264 -8.62 -8.64 -31.53
C SER A 264 -8.65 -7.59 -30.41
N PRO A 265 -8.51 -6.29 -30.74
CA PRO A 265 -8.54 -5.24 -29.73
C PRO A 265 -9.96 -5.14 -29.15
N SER A 266 -10.08 -5.48 -27.88
CA SER A 266 -11.32 -5.40 -27.12
C SER A 266 -10.99 -5.23 -25.65
N THR A 267 -11.91 -4.64 -24.88
CA THR A 267 -11.74 -4.47 -23.43
C THR A 267 -12.72 -5.43 -22.72
N PRO A 268 -12.23 -6.44 -21.98
CA PRO A 268 -10.83 -6.76 -21.70
C PRO A 268 -10.09 -7.37 -22.91
N LEU A 269 -8.78 -7.21 -22.99
CA LEU A 269 -7.95 -7.81 -24.05
C LEU A 269 -7.74 -9.28 -23.74
N ILE A 270 -8.06 -10.15 -24.70
CA ILE A 270 -7.88 -11.60 -24.58
C ILE A 270 -6.79 -12.03 -25.56
N LEU A 271 -5.72 -12.60 -25.02
CA LEU A 271 -4.61 -13.18 -25.79
C LEU A 271 -4.74 -14.71 -25.73
N ALA A 272 -5.21 -15.32 -26.82
CA ALA A 272 -5.35 -16.77 -26.94
C ALA A 272 -4.41 -17.27 -28.04
N THR A 273 -3.27 -17.87 -27.64
CA THR A 273 -2.24 -18.34 -28.58
C THR A 273 -2.17 -19.87 -28.58
N PRO A 274 -2.51 -20.52 -29.71
CA PRO A 274 -2.22 -21.94 -29.92
C PRO A 274 -0.73 -22.25 -29.81
N GLU A 275 -0.42 -23.54 -29.78
CA GLU A 275 0.95 -24.04 -29.81
C GLU A 275 1.73 -23.45 -31.02
N GLY A 276 3.00 -23.10 -30.79
CA GLY A 276 3.88 -22.54 -31.82
C GLY A 276 3.50 -21.15 -32.35
N SER A 277 2.58 -20.44 -31.70
CA SER A 277 2.06 -19.14 -32.16
C SER A 277 2.35 -18.00 -31.19
N SER A 278 2.09 -16.76 -31.64
CA SER A 278 2.18 -15.57 -30.81
C SER A 278 1.07 -14.59 -31.14
N ALA A 279 0.74 -13.75 -30.17
CA ALA A 279 -0.17 -12.63 -30.31
C ALA A 279 0.46 -11.41 -29.63
N SER A 280 0.23 -10.23 -30.18
CA SER A 280 0.74 -8.98 -29.62
C SER A 280 -0.23 -7.83 -29.84
N CYS A 281 -0.17 -6.84 -28.96
CA CYS A 281 -0.83 -5.56 -29.11
C CYS A 281 0.14 -4.45 -28.72
N GLN A 282 0.20 -3.41 -29.54
CA GLN A 282 0.99 -2.21 -29.31
C GLN A 282 0.07 -1.02 -29.07
N LEU A 283 0.51 -0.16 -28.16
CA LEU A 283 -0.12 1.09 -27.75
C LEU A 283 0.89 2.20 -28.00
N ASP A 284 0.58 3.07 -28.95
CA ASP A 284 1.39 4.26 -29.18
C ASP A 284 1.19 5.24 -28.03
N THR A 285 2.26 5.47 -27.29
CA THR A 285 2.29 6.40 -26.16
C THR A 285 3.61 7.13 -26.11
N GLU A 286 3.54 8.43 -25.91
CA GLU A 286 4.70 9.27 -25.62
C GLU A 286 4.34 10.16 -24.41
N LEU A 287 4.98 9.89 -23.27
CA LEU A 287 4.69 10.58 -22.01
C LEU A 287 5.98 11.07 -21.38
N THR A 288 6.04 12.36 -21.06
CA THR A 288 7.18 12.94 -20.35
C THR A 288 7.11 12.60 -18.88
N ILE A 289 8.19 12.01 -18.35
CA ILE A 289 8.33 11.58 -16.96
C ILE A 289 8.95 12.74 -16.17
N THR A 290 8.13 13.43 -15.40
CA THR A 290 8.56 14.55 -14.51
C THR A 290 8.56 14.17 -13.03
N SER A 291 7.94 13.05 -12.68
CA SER A 291 7.87 12.44 -11.35
C SER A 291 7.96 10.92 -11.51
N PRO A 292 8.06 10.13 -10.42
CA PRO A 292 7.90 8.69 -10.52
C PRO A 292 6.58 8.35 -11.24
N LEU A 293 6.68 7.50 -12.25
CA LEU A 293 5.56 7.07 -13.07
C LEU A 293 5.11 5.68 -12.62
N VAL A 294 3.81 5.45 -12.57
CA VAL A 294 3.22 4.14 -12.28
C VAL A 294 2.46 3.66 -13.51
N LEU A 295 2.79 2.44 -13.94
CA LEU A 295 2.01 1.67 -14.90
C LEU A 295 1.27 0.57 -14.14
N GLY A 296 -0.05 0.67 -14.08
CA GLY A 296 -0.94 -0.29 -13.45
C GLY A 296 -1.60 -1.21 -14.47
N PHE A 297 -1.65 -2.50 -14.18
CA PHE A 297 -2.37 -3.47 -15.02
C PHE A 297 -3.01 -4.61 -14.21
N LEU A 298 -4.26 -4.94 -14.55
CA LEU A 298 -5.02 -6.04 -13.95
C LEU A 298 -5.09 -7.21 -14.93
N THR A 299 -4.62 -8.39 -14.51
CA THR A 299 -4.48 -9.56 -15.39
C THR A 299 -5.02 -10.82 -14.77
N LYS A 300 -5.50 -11.71 -15.64
CA LYS A 300 -5.89 -13.06 -15.29
C LYS A 300 -5.20 -14.07 -16.21
N PHE A 301 -4.46 -14.97 -15.59
CA PHE A 301 -3.93 -16.17 -16.21
C PHE A 301 -5.02 -17.25 -16.22
N VAL A 302 -5.30 -17.82 -17.41
CA VAL A 302 -6.33 -18.85 -17.59
C VAL A 302 -5.72 -20.22 -17.82
N SER A 303 -4.78 -20.31 -18.76
CA SER A 303 -4.10 -21.56 -19.13
C SER A 303 -2.80 -21.27 -19.85
N ALA A 304 -1.82 -22.19 -19.78
CA ALA A 304 -0.60 -22.10 -20.57
C ALA A 304 -0.13 -23.47 -21.05
N ILE A 305 0.44 -23.47 -22.26
CA ILE A 305 1.39 -24.49 -22.66
C ILE A 305 2.70 -24.20 -21.90
N PRO A 306 3.28 -25.16 -21.17
CA PRO A 306 4.52 -24.93 -20.43
C PRO A 306 5.64 -24.36 -21.31
N GLY A 307 6.32 -23.33 -20.82
CA GLY A 307 7.28 -22.52 -21.55
C GLY A 307 6.67 -21.30 -22.26
N SER A 308 5.35 -21.11 -22.19
CA SER A 308 4.71 -19.90 -22.71
C SER A 308 5.05 -18.67 -21.89
N THR A 309 5.01 -17.52 -22.54
CA THR A 309 5.36 -16.23 -21.93
C THR A 309 4.28 -15.19 -22.18
N LEU A 310 4.05 -14.33 -21.19
CA LEU A 310 3.36 -13.06 -21.32
C LEU A 310 4.36 -11.95 -21.00
N THR A 311 4.52 -11.00 -21.91
CA THR A 311 5.56 -9.98 -21.85
C THR A 311 4.95 -8.61 -22.02
N LEU A 312 5.22 -7.72 -21.07
CA LEU A 312 4.93 -6.29 -21.14
C LEU A 312 6.25 -5.55 -21.34
N SER A 313 6.39 -4.83 -22.45
CA SER A 313 7.62 -4.12 -22.83
C SER A 313 7.35 -2.65 -23.09
N MET A 314 8.30 -1.79 -22.73
CA MET A 314 8.28 -0.35 -22.99
C MET A 314 9.70 0.19 -23.06
N ASN A 315 9.86 1.41 -23.59
CA ASN A 315 11.15 2.07 -23.65
C ASN A 315 11.14 3.37 -22.85
N ILE A 316 12.23 3.62 -22.11
CA ILE A 316 12.51 4.94 -21.52
C ILE A 316 13.57 5.62 -22.37
N ILE A 317 13.26 6.78 -22.92
CA ILE A 317 14.19 7.62 -23.65
C ILE A 317 14.73 8.67 -22.68
N VAL A 318 16.04 8.72 -22.51
CA VAL A 318 16.75 9.72 -21.70
C VAL A 318 17.56 10.60 -22.63
N ASN A 319 17.22 11.89 -22.67
CA ASN A 319 17.98 12.89 -23.41
C ASN A 319 18.61 13.89 -22.44
N VAL A 320 19.88 14.20 -22.65
CA VAL A 320 20.62 15.24 -21.94
C VAL A 320 21.21 16.19 -22.96
N VAL A 321 20.84 17.47 -22.88
CA VAL A 321 21.22 18.50 -23.86
C VAL A 321 21.92 19.65 -23.14
N SER A 322 23.01 20.17 -23.71
CA SER A 322 23.71 21.36 -23.23
C SER A 322 24.00 22.32 -24.38
N GLY A 323 23.61 23.60 -24.23
CA GLY A 323 23.87 24.62 -25.26
C GLY A 323 23.33 24.27 -26.65
N GLY A 324 22.24 23.48 -26.73
CA GLY A 324 21.67 22.99 -28.00
C GLY A 324 22.34 21.74 -28.59
N SER A 325 23.40 21.21 -27.95
CA SER A 325 24.05 19.96 -28.35
C SER A 325 23.60 18.79 -27.47
N THR A 326 23.26 17.66 -28.09
CA THR A 326 22.90 16.42 -27.36
C THR A 326 24.15 15.78 -26.79
N LEU A 327 24.25 15.72 -25.46
CA LEU A 327 25.32 15.04 -24.73
C LEU A 327 25.04 13.54 -24.57
N LEU A 328 23.76 13.19 -24.42
CA LEU A 328 23.30 11.81 -24.30
C LEU A 328 21.90 11.70 -24.92
N SER A 329 21.66 10.63 -25.67
CA SER A 329 20.34 10.19 -26.11
C SER A 329 20.36 8.67 -26.02
N GLN A 330 19.73 8.12 -24.98
CA GLN A 330 19.75 6.68 -24.71
C GLN A 330 18.33 6.13 -24.57
N THR A 331 18.08 5.02 -25.27
CA THR A 331 16.88 4.20 -25.10
C THR A 331 17.18 3.07 -24.11
N ILE A 332 16.40 2.99 -23.05
CA ILE A 332 16.51 2.03 -21.95
C ILE A 332 15.27 1.13 -22.01
N PRO A 333 15.37 -0.11 -22.51
CA PRO A 333 14.24 -1.02 -22.56
C PRO A 333 13.91 -1.52 -21.15
N ILE A 334 12.61 -1.51 -20.83
CA ILE A 334 12.04 -2.09 -19.60
C ILE A 334 11.08 -3.20 -20.01
N GLN A 335 11.22 -4.36 -19.39
CA GLN A 335 10.38 -5.52 -19.69
C GLN A 335 9.99 -6.26 -18.42
N VAL A 336 8.70 -6.62 -18.32
CA VAL A 336 8.17 -7.56 -17.34
C VAL A 336 7.72 -8.81 -18.10
N THR A 337 8.30 -9.96 -17.77
CA THR A 337 8.01 -11.23 -18.41
C THR A 337 7.52 -12.24 -17.39
N TYR A 338 6.33 -12.77 -17.62
CA TYR A 338 5.76 -13.91 -16.92
C TYR A 338 6.01 -15.16 -17.76
N THR A 339 6.75 -16.13 -17.22
CA THR A 339 7.00 -17.42 -17.86
C THR A 339 6.25 -18.51 -17.12
N TYR A 340 5.33 -19.18 -17.82
CA TYR A 340 4.49 -20.24 -17.27
C TYR A 340 5.17 -21.60 -17.51
N ASN A 341 5.72 -22.21 -16.46
CA ASN A 341 6.41 -23.50 -16.59
C ASN A 341 5.42 -24.66 -16.42
N GLN A 342 5.87 -25.86 -16.02
CA GLN A 342 4.91 -26.95 -15.77
C GLN A 342 4.13 -26.73 -14.46
N ASN A 343 4.84 -26.34 -13.39
CA ASN A 343 4.27 -26.30 -12.04
C ASN A 343 4.42 -24.95 -11.34
N ASN A 344 5.07 -23.98 -11.98
CA ASN A 344 5.39 -22.69 -11.37
C ASN A 344 5.41 -21.59 -12.43
N GLU A 345 5.46 -20.36 -11.94
CA GLU A 345 5.57 -19.15 -12.74
C GLU A 345 6.88 -18.44 -12.37
N ASN A 346 7.59 -17.96 -13.36
CA ASN A 346 8.75 -17.09 -13.16
C ASN A 346 8.40 -15.67 -13.66
N ILE A 347 8.52 -14.69 -12.78
CA ILE A 347 8.32 -13.28 -13.09
C ILE A 347 9.70 -12.63 -13.18
N LEU A 348 10.02 -12.03 -14.31
CA LEU A 348 11.29 -11.38 -14.59
C LEU A 348 11.08 -9.90 -14.89
N LEU A 349 11.72 -9.03 -14.12
CA LEU A 349 11.86 -7.60 -14.42
C LEU A 349 13.25 -7.36 -15.01
N THR A 350 13.30 -6.85 -16.24
CA THR A 350 14.53 -6.47 -16.94
C THR A 350 14.55 -4.96 -17.18
N VAL A 351 15.65 -4.30 -16.81
CA VAL A 351 15.92 -2.88 -17.09
C VAL A 351 17.27 -2.81 -17.80
N ASN A 352 17.24 -2.63 -19.12
CA ASN A 352 18.43 -2.57 -19.99
C ASN A 352 19.47 -3.66 -19.70
N GLY A 353 19.01 -4.92 -19.61
CA GLY A 353 19.84 -6.10 -19.35
C GLY A 353 20.02 -6.45 -17.87
N ASN A 354 19.80 -5.51 -16.94
CA ASN A 354 19.82 -5.81 -15.50
C ASN A 354 18.52 -6.47 -15.08
N GLN A 355 18.61 -7.59 -14.36
CA GLN A 355 17.48 -8.47 -14.09
C GLN A 355 17.21 -8.67 -12.60
N ALA A 356 15.93 -8.72 -12.26
CA ALA A 356 15.42 -9.22 -10.99
C ALA A 356 14.32 -10.24 -11.28
N SER A 357 14.34 -11.38 -10.59
CA SER A 357 13.43 -12.48 -10.86
C SER A 357 12.79 -13.03 -9.60
N LEU A 358 11.54 -13.46 -9.71
CA LEU A 358 10.80 -14.18 -8.69
C LEU A 358 10.29 -15.49 -9.28
N LEU A 359 10.68 -16.61 -8.67
CA LEU A 359 10.07 -17.91 -8.93
C LEU A 359 9.01 -18.17 -7.87
N GLY A 360 7.77 -18.42 -8.30
CA GLY A 360 6.64 -18.62 -7.39
C GLY A 360 5.61 -19.59 -7.94
N ASN A 361 4.55 -19.79 -7.16
CA ASN A 361 3.35 -20.45 -7.66
C ASN A 361 2.65 -19.55 -8.68
N TYR A 362 1.74 -20.13 -9.46
CA TYR A 362 0.95 -19.39 -10.43
C TYR A 362 0.13 -18.27 -9.80
N THR A 363 0.27 -17.07 -10.34
CA THR A 363 -0.57 -15.93 -10.01
C THR A 363 -1.75 -15.89 -10.98
N TYR A 364 -2.86 -16.53 -10.62
CA TYR A 364 -4.01 -16.67 -11.52
C TYR A 364 -4.75 -15.36 -11.77
N LEU A 365 -4.82 -14.48 -10.76
CA LEU A 365 -5.46 -13.18 -10.85
C LEU A 365 -4.62 -12.16 -10.08
N SER A 366 -4.13 -11.16 -10.79
CA SER A 366 -3.17 -10.21 -10.23
C SER A 366 -3.45 -8.77 -10.59
N GLY A 367 -3.06 -7.88 -9.69
CA GLY A 367 -2.88 -6.46 -9.98
C GLY A 367 -1.42 -6.11 -9.84
N SER A 368 -0.83 -5.59 -10.91
CA SER A 368 0.59 -5.24 -10.94
C SER A 368 0.78 -3.74 -11.08
N LEU A 369 1.70 -3.19 -10.28
CA LEU A 369 2.11 -1.80 -10.29
C LEU A 369 3.61 -1.76 -10.59
N LEU A 370 3.95 -1.28 -11.78
CA LEU A 370 5.32 -1.03 -12.21
C LEU A 370 5.64 0.45 -11.99
N THR A 371 6.53 0.75 -11.04
CA THR A 371 6.97 2.12 -10.74
C THR A 371 8.31 2.40 -11.41
N ILE A 372 8.41 3.50 -12.14
CA ILE A 372 9.61 3.93 -12.85
C ILE A 372 10.04 5.29 -12.29
N MET A 373 11.24 5.34 -11.71
CA MET A 373 11.79 6.52 -11.06
C MET A 373 13.15 6.88 -11.67
N PRO A 374 13.20 7.95 -12.49
CA PRO A 374 14.46 8.57 -12.87
C PRO A 374 15.06 9.33 -11.68
N SER A 375 16.37 9.23 -11.51
CA SER A 375 17.11 9.90 -10.45
C SER A 375 18.50 10.29 -10.94
N LEU A 376 19.09 11.31 -10.30
CA LEU A 376 20.48 11.70 -10.54
C LEU A 376 21.41 10.85 -9.68
N GLN A 377 22.46 10.31 -10.30
CA GLN A 377 23.52 9.58 -9.63
C GLN A 377 24.85 10.29 -9.87
N ALA A 378 25.59 10.58 -8.79
CA ALA A 378 26.93 11.12 -8.88
C ALA A 378 27.91 10.05 -9.41
N CYS A 379 28.83 10.47 -10.26
CA CYS A 379 29.94 9.64 -10.73
C CYS A 379 31.24 10.46 -10.76
N PRO A 380 32.44 9.84 -10.79
CA PRO A 380 33.69 10.57 -10.75
C PRO A 380 33.81 11.60 -11.88
N GLY A 381 33.84 12.90 -11.53
CA GLY A 381 33.96 13.99 -12.49
C GLY A 381 32.68 14.34 -13.26
N GLY A 382 31.51 13.86 -12.83
CA GLY A 382 30.27 14.04 -13.57
C GLY A 382 29.00 13.55 -12.88
N PHE A 383 27.96 13.30 -13.68
CA PHE A 383 26.69 12.73 -13.25
C PHE A 383 26.17 11.70 -14.26
N ALA A 384 25.31 10.80 -13.80
CA ALA A 384 24.57 9.84 -14.60
C ALA A 384 23.08 9.92 -14.25
N ILE A 385 22.23 9.46 -15.15
CA ILE A 385 20.79 9.29 -14.90
C ILE A 385 20.57 7.82 -14.54
N ASN A 386 20.07 7.56 -13.34
CA ASN A 386 19.71 6.22 -12.89
C ASN A 386 18.20 6.03 -13.00
N ILE A 387 17.79 5.04 -13.79
CA ILE A 387 16.40 4.60 -13.91
C ILE A 387 16.22 3.43 -12.96
N THR A 388 15.50 3.66 -11.87
CA THR A 388 15.09 2.59 -10.94
C THR A 388 13.68 2.16 -11.28
N THR A 389 13.46 0.86 -11.38
CA THR A 389 12.16 0.27 -11.67
C THR A 389 11.81 -0.76 -10.61
N SER A 390 10.61 -0.66 -10.06
CA SER A 390 10.07 -1.63 -9.10
C SER A 390 8.76 -2.22 -9.59
N LEU A 391 8.57 -3.51 -9.38
CA LEU A 391 7.33 -4.22 -9.69
C LEU A 391 6.75 -4.78 -8.39
N LEU A 392 5.54 -4.34 -8.05
CA LEU A 392 4.72 -4.92 -7.00
C LEU A 392 3.54 -5.64 -7.64
N THR A 393 3.32 -6.90 -7.26
CA THR A 393 2.20 -7.70 -7.74
C THR A 393 1.37 -8.18 -6.56
N TYR A 394 0.09 -7.83 -6.55
CA TYR A 394 -0.89 -8.33 -5.59
C TYR A 394 -1.62 -9.53 -6.19
N ASP A 395 -1.62 -10.65 -5.49
CA ASP A 395 -2.37 -11.84 -5.85
C ASP A 395 -3.73 -11.82 -5.14
N TYR A 396 -4.80 -11.70 -5.93
CA TYR A 396 -6.16 -11.62 -5.42
C TYR A 396 -6.66 -12.95 -4.85
N LEU A 397 -6.06 -14.10 -5.22
CA LEU A 397 -6.47 -15.39 -4.69
C LEU A 397 -5.87 -15.66 -3.31
N SER A 398 -4.59 -15.36 -3.12
CA SER A 398 -3.95 -15.46 -1.80
C SER A 398 -4.25 -14.27 -0.89
N GLY A 399 -4.71 -13.14 -1.45
CA GLY A 399 -4.96 -11.91 -0.72
C GLY A 399 -3.68 -11.24 -0.22
N SER A 400 -2.57 -11.44 -0.92
CA SER A 400 -1.24 -11.02 -0.47
C SER A 400 -0.39 -10.44 -1.60
N ASN A 401 0.55 -9.58 -1.23
CA ASN A 401 1.57 -9.09 -2.14
C ASN A 401 2.67 -10.14 -2.33
N LEU A 402 3.07 -10.36 -3.58
CA LEU A 402 4.31 -11.06 -3.90
C LEU A 402 5.52 -10.19 -3.52
N PRO A 403 6.70 -10.80 -3.31
CA PRO A 403 7.93 -10.05 -3.11
C PRO A 403 8.19 -9.03 -4.23
N THR A 404 8.49 -7.79 -3.85
CA THR A 404 8.78 -6.72 -4.81
C THR A 404 10.07 -7.00 -5.58
N LEU A 405 9.99 -6.91 -6.91
CA LEU A 405 11.17 -6.97 -7.77
C LEU A 405 11.70 -5.56 -8.02
N ASN A 406 13.01 -5.36 -7.85
CA ASN A 406 13.66 -4.08 -8.09
C ASN A 406 14.83 -4.29 -9.05
N SER A 407 14.90 -3.48 -10.10
CA SER A 407 16.04 -3.43 -11.02
C SER A 407 16.34 -1.98 -11.35
N SER A 408 17.59 -1.67 -11.64
CA SER A 408 17.99 -0.30 -11.98
C SER A 408 19.08 -0.30 -13.04
N TYR A 409 19.14 0.77 -13.82
CA TYR A 409 20.19 1.00 -14.80
C TYR A 409 20.62 2.46 -14.78
N ALA A 410 21.93 2.69 -14.62
CA ALA A 410 22.53 4.00 -14.75
C ALA A 410 23.09 4.20 -16.16
N THR A 411 22.78 5.34 -16.77
CA THR A 411 23.39 5.77 -18.04
C THR A 411 24.91 5.94 -17.88
N PRO A 412 25.68 5.96 -18.98
CA PRO A 412 27.08 6.35 -18.94
C PRO A 412 27.29 7.71 -18.24
N CYS A 413 28.41 7.84 -17.53
CA CYS A 413 28.75 9.07 -16.80
C CYS A 413 29.02 10.23 -17.77
N ILE A 414 28.28 11.32 -17.63
CA ILE A 414 28.48 12.56 -18.37
C ILE A 414 29.45 13.41 -17.57
N THR A 415 30.64 13.66 -18.14
CA THR A 415 31.73 14.41 -17.49
C THR A 415 32.01 15.72 -18.22
N GLY A 416 32.70 16.65 -17.57
CA GLY A 416 33.15 17.90 -18.18
C GLY A 416 32.06 18.96 -18.40
N VAL A 417 30.83 18.72 -17.94
CA VAL A 417 29.71 19.67 -18.00
C VAL A 417 29.04 19.76 -16.64
N GLN A 418 28.69 20.97 -16.20
CA GLN A 418 28.00 21.18 -14.92
C GLN A 418 26.52 20.85 -15.05
N LEU A 419 25.91 20.29 -14.00
CA LEU A 419 24.49 19.93 -14.00
C LEU A 419 23.58 21.14 -14.27
N SER A 420 23.98 22.35 -13.85
CA SER A 420 23.24 23.59 -14.10
C SER A 420 23.22 24.02 -15.58
N GLN A 421 24.04 23.40 -16.43
CA GLN A 421 24.19 23.73 -17.85
C GLN A 421 23.49 22.71 -18.76
N VAL A 422 22.78 21.74 -18.18
CA VAL A 422 22.11 20.68 -18.92
C VAL A 422 20.59 20.70 -18.72
N SER A 423 19.87 20.34 -19.76
CA SER A 423 18.46 19.98 -19.71
C SER A 423 18.34 18.47 -19.82
N ILE A 424 17.62 17.84 -18.88
CA ILE A 424 17.39 16.40 -18.85
C ILE A 424 15.90 16.16 -19.12
N THR A 425 15.60 15.31 -20.10
CA THR A 425 14.24 14.86 -20.37
C THR A 425 14.19 13.34 -20.36
N THR A 426 13.25 12.79 -19.61
CA THR A 426 12.94 11.37 -19.54
C THR A 426 11.54 11.15 -20.12
N GLN A 427 11.40 10.25 -21.07
CA GLN A 427 10.12 9.98 -21.73
C GLN A 427 9.85 8.48 -21.76
N LEU A 428 8.62 8.08 -21.47
CA LEU A 428 8.10 6.76 -21.81
C LEU A 428 7.72 6.77 -23.29
N ASN A 429 8.17 5.76 -24.02
CA ASN A 429 7.86 5.57 -25.42
C ASN A 429 7.38 4.14 -25.69
N GLY A 430 6.15 4.04 -26.18
CA GLY A 430 5.49 2.80 -26.59
C GLY A 430 5.20 1.84 -25.44
N ILE A 431 4.09 1.13 -25.54
CA ILE A 431 3.83 -0.07 -24.72
C ILE A 431 3.47 -1.21 -25.66
N SER A 432 4.12 -2.35 -25.46
CA SER A 432 3.85 -3.58 -26.19
C SER A 432 3.51 -4.70 -25.23
N ILE A 433 2.46 -5.43 -25.55
CA ILE A 433 2.04 -6.63 -24.84
C ILE A 433 2.16 -7.79 -25.82
N GLN A 434 2.87 -8.83 -25.44
CA GLN A 434 3.07 -10.00 -26.28
C GLN A 434 2.86 -11.29 -25.48
N GLN A 435 2.11 -12.22 -26.07
CA GLN A 435 2.03 -13.60 -25.62
C GLN A 435 2.65 -14.52 -26.67
N THR A 436 3.50 -15.44 -26.23
CA THR A 436 4.12 -16.43 -27.11
C THR A 436 3.96 -17.82 -26.50
N SER A 437 3.62 -18.79 -27.33
CA SER A 437 3.53 -20.20 -26.96
C SER A 437 4.55 -21.04 -27.71
N PRO A 438 5.29 -21.92 -27.02
CA PRO A 438 6.22 -22.82 -27.69
C PRO A 438 5.45 -23.85 -28.53
N TYR A 439 6.14 -24.41 -29.52
CA TYR A 439 5.62 -25.55 -30.27
C TYR A 439 5.56 -26.77 -29.36
N ASN A 440 4.36 -27.29 -29.12
CA ASN A 440 4.16 -28.50 -28.33
C ASN A 440 2.88 -29.23 -28.76
N PRO A 441 3.01 -30.27 -29.61
CA PRO A 441 1.86 -30.91 -30.25
C PRO A 441 1.00 -31.75 -29.28
N TYR A 442 1.43 -31.91 -28.02
CA TYR A 442 0.68 -32.65 -27.01
C TYR A 442 -0.37 -31.80 -26.28
N TYR A 443 -0.38 -30.48 -26.50
CA TYR A 443 -1.32 -29.57 -25.87
C TYR A 443 -2.45 -29.21 -26.84
N LEU A 444 -3.67 -29.62 -26.50
CA LEU A 444 -4.88 -29.38 -27.31
C LEU A 444 -5.53 -28.02 -27.04
N TYR A 445 -4.99 -27.23 -26.10
CA TYR A 445 -5.51 -25.93 -25.69
C TYR A 445 -4.50 -24.82 -25.93
N SER A 446 -5.01 -23.59 -26.04
CA SER A 446 -4.19 -22.38 -26.20
C SER A 446 -3.71 -21.86 -24.85
N THR A 447 -2.54 -21.21 -24.86
CA THR A 447 -2.20 -20.30 -23.76
C THR A 447 -3.15 -19.13 -23.80
N THR A 448 -3.73 -18.78 -22.65
CA THR A 448 -4.75 -17.76 -22.55
C THR A 448 -4.48 -16.83 -21.37
N ASN A 449 -4.33 -15.54 -21.66
CA ASN A 449 -4.29 -14.46 -20.69
C ASN A 449 -5.35 -13.40 -21.02
N VAL A 450 -5.87 -12.78 -19.97
CA VAL A 450 -6.84 -11.68 -20.06
C VAL A 450 -6.28 -10.46 -19.34
N ILE A 451 -6.29 -9.31 -20.01
CA ILE A 451 -5.89 -8.02 -19.44
C ILE A 451 -7.12 -7.15 -19.36
N TYR A 452 -7.56 -6.86 -18.13
CA TYR A 452 -8.81 -6.14 -17.90
C TYR A 452 -8.65 -4.63 -18.08
N ASP A 453 -7.61 -4.08 -17.44
CA ASP A 453 -7.39 -2.65 -17.34
C ASP A 453 -5.88 -2.41 -17.41
N LEU A 454 -5.49 -1.37 -18.13
CA LEU A 454 -4.12 -0.88 -18.25
C LEU A 454 -4.17 0.65 -18.14
N TRP A 455 -3.38 1.23 -17.25
CA TRP A 455 -3.33 2.67 -17.09
C TRP A 455 -1.96 3.13 -16.64
N ILE A 456 -1.69 4.40 -16.91
CA ILE A 456 -0.49 5.10 -16.47
C ILE A 456 -0.93 6.30 -15.66
N ALA A 457 -0.26 6.55 -14.56
CA ALA A 457 -0.46 7.74 -13.76
C ALA A 457 0.85 8.13 -13.06
N PRO A 458 0.98 9.37 -12.56
CA PRO A 458 2.01 9.69 -11.57
C PRO A 458 1.86 8.77 -10.35
N LEU A 459 2.95 8.53 -9.63
CA LEU A 459 2.93 7.75 -8.39
C LEU A 459 1.90 8.34 -7.40
N PRO A 460 0.81 7.61 -7.08
CA PRO A 460 -0.18 8.09 -6.13
C PRO A 460 0.45 8.15 -4.74
N SER A 461 0.27 9.25 -4.02
CA SER A 461 0.60 9.31 -2.60
C SER A 461 -0.64 9.02 -1.78
N THR A 462 -0.96 7.76 -1.49
CA THR A 462 -2.10 7.52 -0.59
C THR A 462 -2.03 6.18 0.12
N THR A 463 -2.25 6.23 1.43
CA THR A 463 -2.64 5.08 2.24
C THR A 463 -3.54 5.56 3.39
N TYR A 464 -4.62 4.79 3.59
CA TYR A 464 -5.66 4.86 4.60
C TYR A 464 -6.59 6.08 4.61
N VAL A 465 -7.88 5.79 4.47
CA VAL A 465 -8.93 6.59 5.09
C VAL A 465 -8.67 6.49 6.58
N ASN A 466 -8.16 7.56 7.17
CA ASN A 466 -8.44 7.88 8.55
C ASN A 466 -9.69 8.77 8.49
N PRO A 467 -10.90 8.22 8.22
CA PRO A 467 -12.06 9.06 8.36
C PRO A 467 -12.10 9.35 9.85
N VAL A 468 -12.50 10.56 10.16
CA VAL A 468 -12.59 11.07 11.52
C VAL A 468 -11.21 11.52 12.03
N PHE A 469 -10.97 12.84 11.93
CA PHE A 469 -10.50 13.58 13.10
C PHE A 469 -11.50 13.27 14.20
N ILE A 470 -11.34 12.14 14.90
CA ILE A 470 -12.13 11.91 16.09
C ILE A 470 -11.48 12.86 17.07
N ASN A 471 -12.16 13.99 17.33
CA ASN A 471 -11.99 14.64 18.62
C ASN A 471 -12.49 13.60 19.63
N TYR A 472 -11.62 12.66 19.99
CA TYR A 472 -11.98 11.52 20.81
C TYR A 472 -11.97 11.98 22.25
N GLY A 473 -13.12 12.45 22.72
CA GLY A 473 -13.38 12.39 24.16
C GLY A 473 -13.65 10.93 24.52
N CYS A 474 -12.83 10.33 25.38
CA CYS A 474 -13.15 9.02 25.96
C CYS A 474 -14.45 9.13 26.76
N LEU A 475 -15.57 8.67 26.19
CA LEU A 475 -16.90 8.82 26.77
C LEU A 475 -17.17 7.73 27.82
N SER A 476 -16.68 6.51 27.57
CA SER A 476 -16.90 5.36 28.44
C SER A 476 -15.69 4.41 28.44
N ASN A 477 -14.72 4.69 29.30
CA ASN A 477 -13.55 3.83 29.46
C ASN A 477 -13.90 2.49 30.15
N ALA A 478 -13.50 1.36 29.55
CA ALA A 478 -13.57 0.04 30.18
C ALA A 478 -12.53 -0.12 31.30
N VAL A 479 -11.42 0.62 31.24
CA VAL A 479 -10.42 0.66 32.31
C VAL A 479 -10.89 1.60 33.42
N PRO A 480 -10.95 1.15 34.69
CA PRO A 480 -11.34 2.02 35.79
C PRO A 480 -10.39 3.21 35.95
N PRO A 481 -10.87 4.39 36.37
CA PRO A 481 -10.06 5.62 36.43
C PRO A 481 -8.71 5.47 37.16
N ASN A 482 -8.68 4.70 38.25
CA ASN A 482 -7.47 4.49 39.06
C ASN A 482 -6.34 3.74 38.33
N TYR A 483 -6.66 3.06 37.21
CA TYR A 483 -5.71 2.32 36.39
C TYR A 483 -5.58 2.88 34.97
N ALA A 484 -6.50 3.77 34.58
CA ALA A 484 -6.50 4.44 33.28
C ALA A 484 -5.51 5.61 33.22
N TYR A 485 -5.06 6.12 34.37
CA TYR A 485 -4.07 7.19 34.45
C TYR A 485 -2.81 6.70 35.14
N ARG A 486 -1.67 7.29 34.78
CA ARG A 486 -0.45 7.16 35.59
C ARG A 486 -0.66 7.77 36.97
N PHE A 487 -1.17 9.01 36.99
CA PHE A 487 -1.49 9.81 38.17
C PHE A 487 -2.92 10.34 38.06
N ALA A 488 -3.89 9.55 38.56
CA ALA A 488 -5.32 9.88 38.44
C ALA A 488 -5.74 11.18 39.17
N GLU A 489 -4.91 11.67 40.09
CA GLU A 489 -5.20 12.86 40.90
C GLU A 489 -4.72 14.17 40.25
N LEU A 490 -3.96 14.10 39.15
CA LEU A 490 -3.43 15.27 38.47
C LEU A 490 -4.32 15.69 37.29
N PRO A 491 -4.52 17.01 37.05
CA PRO A 491 -5.15 17.49 35.82
C PRO A 491 -4.37 16.99 34.61
N PHE A 492 -5.07 16.29 33.72
CA PHE A 492 -4.48 15.72 32.52
C PHE A 492 -4.85 16.56 31.30
N THR A 493 -3.83 17.07 30.59
CA THR A 493 -4.01 17.76 29.30
C THR A 493 -3.01 17.15 28.33
N PRO A 494 -3.47 16.38 27.33
CA PRO A 494 -2.56 15.65 26.46
C PRO A 494 -1.79 16.61 25.55
N THR A 495 -0.49 16.36 25.42
CA THR A 495 0.39 17.00 24.44
C THR A 495 0.53 16.14 23.18
N ALA A 496 0.26 14.84 23.28
CA ALA A 496 0.19 13.92 22.15
C ALA A 496 -0.82 12.79 22.38
N GLU A 497 -1.44 12.29 21.32
CA GLU A 497 -2.39 11.19 21.36
C GLU A 497 -2.14 10.20 20.23
N ALA A 498 -2.42 8.92 20.49
CA ALA A 498 -2.41 7.87 19.48
C ALA A 498 -3.56 6.90 19.77
N TYR A 499 -4.13 6.32 18.71
CA TYR A 499 -5.20 5.33 18.83
C TYR A 499 -5.04 4.18 17.84
N THR A 500 -5.58 3.02 18.21
CA THR A 500 -5.60 1.80 17.41
C THR A 500 -6.84 0.98 17.72
N ILE A 501 -7.26 0.15 16.78
CA ILE A 501 -8.37 -0.79 16.97
C ILE A 501 -7.77 -2.13 17.39
N VAL A 502 -8.23 -2.67 18.51
CA VAL A 502 -7.83 -3.97 19.03
C VAL A 502 -8.99 -4.95 18.99
N GLN A 503 -8.74 -6.15 18.49
CA GLN A 503 -9.70 -7.26 18.55
C GLN A 503 -9.33 -8.16 19.73
N LEU A 504 -10.27 -8.36 20.65
CA LEU A 504 -10.12 -9.33 21.74
C LEU A 504 -10.32 -10.76 21.21
N GLN A 505 -9.80 -11.76 21.94
CA GLN A 505 -9.91 -13.17 21.53
C GLN A 505 -11.36 -13.67 21.45
N ASN A 506 -12.29 -12.99 22.11
CA ASN A 506 -13.73 -13.25 22.03
C ASN A 506 -14.40 -12.65 20.77
N GLY A 507 -13.62 -12.08 19.84
CA GLY A 507 -14.09 -11.49 18.59
C GLY A 507 -14.61 -10.05 18.70
N SER A 508 -14.62 -9.45 19.89
CA SER A 508 -15.08 -8.08 20.11
C SER A 508 -13.99 -7.06 19.75
N TYR A 509 -14.38 -5.94 19.13
CA TYR A 509 -13.47 -4.85 18.78
C TYR A 509 -13.56 -3.70 19.79
N TYR A 510 -12.41 -3.17 20.17
CA TYR A 510 -12.25 -2.03 21.06
C TYR A 510 -11.35 -0.99 20.41
N LEU A 511 -11.60 0.28 20.67
CA LEU A 511 -10.64 1.35 20.42
C LEU A 511 -9.74 1.46 21.65
N ALA A 512 -8.43 1.35 21.45
CA ALA A 512 -7.42 1.66 22.45
C ALA A 512 -6.76 2.99 22.09
N LEU A 513 -6.85 3.97 22.98
CA LEU A 513 -6.22 5.28 22.86
C LEU A 513 -5.23 5.47 24.00
N ILE A 514 -4.03 5.92 23.65
CA ILE A 514 -3.03 6.39 24.60
C ILE A 514 -2.83 7.87 24.36
N ALA A 515 -3.05 8.64 25.42
CA ALA A 515 -2.74 10.06 25.46
C ALA A 515 -1.54 10.26 26.40
N LEU A 516 -0.62 11.12 25.99
CA LEU A 516 0.58 11.47 26.71
C LEU A 516 0.53 12.94 27.08
N GLN A 517 0.99 13.25 28.29
CA GLN A 517 1.24 14.61 28.74
C GLN A 517 2.69 14.65 29.21
N GLU A 518 3.49 15.49 28.57
CA GLU A 518 4.85 15.73 29.02
C GLU A 518 4.86 16.29 30.44
N LEU A 519 5.62 15.66 31.34
CA LEU A 519 5.88 16.17 32.67
C LEU A 519 7.10 17.08 32.58
N SER A 520 6.89 18.38 32.33
CA SER A 520 7.94 19.38 32.16
C SER A 520 9.08 19.19 33.20
N GLY A 521 10.24 18.77 32.71
CA GLY A 521 11.35 18.30 33.54
C GLY A 521 12.35 17.42 32.79
N GLY A 522 12.75 17.87 31.59
CA GLY A 522 13.88 17.38 30.80
C GLY A 522 14.45 18.53 29.98
#